data_AF-A0A7R6V794-F1
#
_entry.id   AF-A0A7R6V794-F1
#
_cell.length_a   1.000
_cell.length_b   1.000
_cell.length_c   1.000
_cell.angle_alpha   90.00
_cell.angle_beta   90.00
_cell.angle_gamma   90.00
#
_symmetry.space_group_name_H-M   'P 1'
#
loop_
_entity.id
_entity.type
_entity.pdbx_description
1 polymer ?
#
loop_
_entity_poly.entity_id
_entity_poly.type
_entity_poly.pdbx_seq_one_letter_code
_entity_poly.pdbx_strand_id
1 'polypeptide(L)'
;MVLKPKVKAPSPELIGKTQTILNRHSLNTICIAAKCPNIAECYARGTATFLILGNICTRRCKFCNVFYGKPFEIDETEPKRIAQAVKEMELSYVVITSVDRDDLSDFGSKQFFNVTKKIQKYTPNTKIELLTPDFQGHNGALQRVIAARPYKLAHNIETVERLFKTIKSAGSYKRSLSVLETYAKSGIKTKSSVMVGLGETKQELLQSFQDLANAGVSQLTIGQYLQPSPTNYSVQKYYTQAEYDELAQLAKEYGIKHVVSGILVRSSYYAEIY
;
A
#
# COMPACT_ATOMS: atom_id res chain seq x y z
N MET A 1 11.18 -27.34 -12.00
CA MET A 1 10.31 -26.34 -12.66
C MET A 1 9.53 -25.62 -11.57
N VAL A 2 9.81 -24.34 -11.31
CA VAL A 2 9.14 -23.61 -10.21
C VAL A 2 7.72 -23.28 -10.66
N LEU A 3 6.72 -23.86 -9.99
CA LEU A 3 5.32 -23.72 -10.38
C LEU A 3 4.82 -22.31 -10.02
N LYS A 4 4.49 -21.53 -11.06
CA LYS A 4 3.76 -20.27 -10.88
C LYS A 4 2.41 -20.59 -10.21
N PRO A 5 2.04 -19.89 -9.12
CA PRO A 5 0.76 -20.13 -8.47
C PRO A 5 -0.40 -19.86 -9.42
N LYS A 6 -1.38 -20.77 -9.43
CA LYS A 6 -2.66 -20.56 -10.11
C LYS A 6 -3.49 -19.61 -9.27
N VAL A 7 -3.83 -18.45 -9.84
CA VAL A 7 -4.67 -17.44 -9.19
C VAL A 7 -6.02 -17.43 -9.89
N LYS A 8 -7.11 -17.58 -9.13
CA LYS A 8 -8.46 -17.54 -9.68
C LYS A 8 -8.75 -16.13 -10.20
N ALA A 9 -9.33 -16.04 -11.40
CA ALA A 9 -9.77 -14.76 -11.93
C ALA A 9 -10.86 -14.15 -11.03
N PRO A 10 -10.85 -12.83 -10.81
CA PRO A 10 -11.90 -12.17 -10.03
C PRO A 10 -13.29 -12.34 -10.67
N SER A 11 -14.35 -12.50 -9.86
CA SER A 11 -15.72 -12.57 -10.37
C SER A 11 -16.16 -11.20 -10.92
N PRO A 12 -16.56 -11.09 -12.20
CA PRO A 12 -17.03 -9.83 -12.78
C PRO A 12 -18.27 -9.27 -12.09
N GLU A 13 -19.19 -10.15 -11.65
CA GLU A 13 -20.43 -9.78 -10.98
C GLU A 13 -20.17 -9.06 -9.65
N LEU A 14 -19.21 -9.57 -8.85
CA LEU A 14 -18.82 -8.99 -7.57
C LEU A 14 -18.07 -7.65 -7.72
N ILE A 15 -17.59 -7.34 -8.92
CA ILE A 15 -16.87 -6.09 -9.22
C ILE A 15 -17.81 -5.04 -9.81
N GLY A 16 -18.85 -5.46 -10.55
CA GLY A 16 -19.68 -4.59 -11.37
C GLY A 16 -20.26 -3.38 -10.64
N LYS A 17 -20.87 -3.59 -9.46
CA LYS A 17 -21.45 -2.49 -8.66
C LYS A 17 -20.38 -1.45 -8.28
N THR A 18 -19.25 -1.91 -7.74
CA THR A 18 -18.14 -1.02 -7.36
C THR A 18 -17.57 -0.29 -8.56
N GLN A 19 -17.39 -0.99 -9.69
CA GLN A 19 -16.86 -0.38 -10.91
C GLN A 19 -17.75 0.74 -11.43
N THR A 20 -19.08 0.54 -11.42
CA THR A 20 -20.05 1.56 -11.81
C THR A 20 -19.94 2.80 -10.92
N ILE A 21 -19.83 2.61 -9.60
CA ILE A 21 -19.66 3.72 -8.65
C ILE A 21 -18.36 4.48 -8.92
N LEU A 22 -17.24 3.75 -9.06
CA LEU A 22 -15.93 4.35 -9.35
C LEU A 22 -15.94 5.17 -10.65
N ASN A 23 -16.55 4.63 -11.71
CA ASN A 23 -16.66 5.31 -13.00
C ASN A 23 -17.50 6.58 -12.91
N ARG A 24 -18.66 6.52 -12.24
CA ARG A 24 -19.53 7.71 -12.07
C ARG A 24 -18.85 8.81 -11.27
N HIS A 25 -18.00 8.46 -10.31
CA HIS A 25 -17.24 9.43 -9.51
C HIS A 25 -15.86 9.77 -10.11
N SER A 26 -15.51 9.23 -11.27
CA SER A 26 -14.19 9.41 -11.91
C SER A 26 -13.02 9.17 -10.94
N LEU A 27 -13.04 8.04 -10.23
CA LEU A 27 -12.06 7.69 -9.21
C LEU A 27 -11.15 6.54 -9.64
N ASN A 28 -9.89 6.60 -9.22
CA ASN A 28 -8.92 5.53 -9.41
C ASN A 28 -8.83 4.65 -8.16
N THR A 29 -8.55 3.36 -8.36
CA THR A 29 -8.16 2.43 -7.30
C THR A 29 -6.87 1.72 -7.67
N ILE A 30 -6.01 1.46 -6.69
CA ILE A 30 -4.83 0.62 -6.92
C ILE A 30 -5.25 -0.82 -7.24
N CYS A 31 -6.45 -1.23 -6.80
CA CYS A 31 -7.04 -2.52 -7.10
C CYS A 31 -7.10 -2.76 -8.61
N ILE A 32 -7.56 -1.76 -9.38
CA ILE A 32 -7.63 -1.81 -10.84
C ILE A 32 -6.25 -1.55 -11.45
N ALA A 33 -5.57 -0.47 -11.04
CA ALA A 33 -4.30 -0.06 -11.64
C ALA A 33 -3.19 -1.12 -11.52
N ALA A 34 -3.16 -1.86 -10.41
CA ALA A 34 -2.21 -2.95 -10.18
C ALA A 34 -2.73 -4.33 -10.61
N LYS A 35 -3.90 -4.42 -11.26
CA LYS A 35 -4.54 -5.69 -11.68
C LYS A 35 -4.64 -6.69 -10.53
N CYS A 36 -5.14 -6.23 -9.38
CA CYS A 36 -5.12 -7.01 -8.15
C CYS A 36 -6.02 -8.25 -8.26
N PRO A 37 -5.50 -9.46 -7.98
CA PRO A 37 -6.32 -10.67 -8.01
C PRO A 37 -7.38 -10.74 -6.89
N ASN A 38 -7.21 -9.95 -5.82
CA ASN A 38 -8.07 -9.98 -4.63
C ASN A 38 -9.25 -8.99 -4.73
N ILE A 39 -9.40 -8.29 -5.86
CA ILE A 39 -10.33 -7.16 -6.00
C ILE A 39 -11.78 -7.53 -5.67
N ALA A 40 -12.28 -8.66 -6.18
CA ALA A 40 -13.65 -9.11 -5.94
C ALA A 40 -13.88 -9.44 -4.45
N GLU A 41 -12.92 -10.11 -3.82
CA GLU A 41 -13.00 -10.49 -2.41
C GLU A 41 -12.98 -9.26 -1.51
N CYS A 42 -12.05 -8.33 -1.72
CA CYS A 42 -11.97 -7.10 -0.93
C CYS A 42 -13.24 -6.26 -1.05
N TYR A 43 -13.79 -6.10 -2.26
CA TYR A 43 -15.03 -5.37 -2.48
C TYR A 43 -16.22 -6.02 -1.79
N ALA A 44 -16.33 -7.35 -1.83
CA ALA A 44 -17.40 -8.08 -1.13
C ALA A 44 -17.33 -7.93 0.40
N ARG A 45 -16.13 -7.72 0.97
CA ARG A 45 -15.93 -7.44 2.41
C ARG A 45 -16.11 -5.96 2.78
N GLY A 46 -16.56 -5.10 1.87
CA GLY A 46 -16.75 -3.69 2.14
C GLY A 46 -15.43 -2.93 2.35
N THR A 47 -14.37 -3.30 1.62
CA THR A 47 -13.08 -2.61 1.63
C THR A 47 -12.60 -2.26 0.22
N ALA A 48 -12.06 -1.05 0.06
CA ALA A 48 -11.42 -0.63 -1.19
C ALA A 48 -10.15 0.17 -0.92
N THR A 49 -9.26 0.22 -1.92
CA THR A 49 -8.03 1.03 -1.87
C THR A 49 -8.04 2.08 -2.97
N PHE A 50 -8.32 3.33 -2.60
CA PHE A 50 -8.35 4.45 -3.54
C PHE A 50 -6.94 4.92 -3.85
N LEU A 51 -6.71 5.22 -5.13
CA LEU A 51 -5.48 5.82 -5.63
C LEU A 51 -5.76 7.30 -5.92
N ILE A 52 -5.27 8.18 -5.05
CA ILE A 52 -5.49 9.63 -5.16
C ILE A 52 -4.39 10.30 -5.98
N LEU A 53 -4.60 11.55 -6.38
CA LEU A 53 -3.65 12.35 -7.17
C LEU A 53 -3.40 11.81 -8.58
N GLY A 54 -4.39 11.08 -9.12
CA GLY A 54 -4.36 10.51 -10.46
C GLY A 54 -3.76 9.11 -10.55
N ASN A 55 -3.33 8.72 -11.74
CA ASN A 55 -2.81 7.39 -12.07
C ASN A 55 -1.45 7.43 -12.81
N ILE A 56 -0.80 8.59 -12.84
CA ILE A 56 0.52 8.81 -13.43
C ILE A 56 1.47 9.24 -12.29
N CYS A 57 2.53 8.47 -12.10
CA CYS A 57 3.51 8.63 -11.03
C CYS A 57 4.76 9.34 -11.54
N THR A 58 5.35 10.21 -10.70
CA THR A 58 6.66 10.83 -10.98
C THR A 58 7.83 9.86 -10.83
N ARG A 59 7.57 8.64 -10.34
CA ARG A 59 8.56 7.59 -10.11
C ARG A 59 8.24 6.34 -10.92
N ARG A 60 9.30 5.59 -11.29
CA ARG A 60 9.22 4.37 -12.11
C ARG A 60 9.83 3.17 -11.39
N CYS A 61 9.22 2.75 -10.29
CA CYS A 61 9.64 1.55 -9.56
C CYS A 61 9.45 0.30 -10.43
N LYS A 62 10.45 -0.59 -10.50
CA LYS A 62 10.48 -1.70 -11.47
C LYS A 62 9.44 -2.79 -11.20
N PHE A 63 8.89 -2.84 -9.99
CA PHE A 63 7.82 -3.77 -9.61
C PHE A 63 6.41 -3.24 -9.89
N CYS A 64 6.26 -1.93 -10.11
CA CYS A 64 4.97 -1.25 -10.12
C CYS A 64 4.36 -1.23 -11.53
N ASN A 65 3.03 -1.36 -11.60
CA ASN A 65 2.26 -1.29 -12.86
C ASN A 65 1.60 0.07 -13.11
N VAL A 66 1.73 1.01 -12.18
CA VAL A 66 1.21 2.38 -12.34
C VAL A 66 2.04 3.10 -13.41
N PHE A 67 1.37 3.89 -14.25
CA PHE A 67 2.04 4.62 -15.32
C PHE A 67 3.05 5.63 -14.77
N TYR A 68 4.17 5.77 -15.46
CA TYR A 68 5.17 6.80 -15.18
C TYR A 68 5.05 7.92 -16.20
N GLY A 69 5.15 9.18 -15.75
CA GLY A 69 5.08 10.34 -16.62
C GLY A 69 4.84 11.64 -15.85
N LYS A 70 4.44 12.70 -16.57
CA LYS A 70 4.03 13.97 -15.96
C LYS A 70 2.59 13.85 -15.46
N PRO A 71 2.33 14.00 -14.14
CA PRO A 71 0.98 13.98 -13.61
C PRO A 71 0.13 15.17 -14.10
N PHE A 72 -1.19 15.02 -14.00
CA PHE A 72 -2.13 16.13 -14.19
C PHE A 72 -2.16 17.07 -12.97
N GLU A 73 -2.81 18.21 -13.14
CA GLU A 73 -3.10 19.13 -12.04
C GLU A 73 -3.93 18.44 -10.94
N ILE A 74 -3.81 18.95 -9.72
CA ILE A 74 -4.54 18.39 -8.58
C ILE A 74 -6.04 18.70 -8.76
N ASP A 75 -6.86 17.65 -8.69
CA ASP A 75 -8.30 17.80 -8.62
C ASP A 75 -8.72 18.05 -7.16
N GLU A 76 -9.01 19.31 -6.84
CA GLU A 76 -9.48 19.73 -5.51
C GLU A 76 -10.85 19.16 -5.12
N THR A 77 -11.60 18.60 -6.08
CA THR A 77 -12.92 17.97 -5.83
C THR A 77 -12.82 16.46 -5.58
N GLU A 78 -11.68 15.83 -5.88
CA GLU A 78 -11.40 14.41 -5.61
C GLU A 78 -11.74 13.99 -4.16
N PRO A 79 -11.39 14.75 -3.10
CA PRO A 79 -11.74 14.37 -1.72
C PRO A 79 -13.25 14.23 -1.49
N LYS A 80 -14.07 15.10 -2.10
CA LYS A 80 -15.53 15.05 -1.99
C LYS A 80 -16.08 13.80 -2.67
N ARG A 81 -15.60 13.49 -3.87
CA ARG A 81 -16.05 12.33 -4.63
C ARG A 81 -15.66 11.03 -3.96
N ILE A 82 -14.45 10.93 -3.39
CA ILE A 82 -14.03 9.76 -2.60
C ILE A 82 -14.97 9.55 -1.41
N ALA A 83 -15.25 10.58 -0.63
CA ALA A 83 -16.15 10.45 0.52
C ALA A 83 -17.58 10.04 0.12
N GLN A 84 -18.08 10.52 -1.03
CA GLN A 84 -19.36 10.09 -1.58
C GLN A 84 -19.33 8.62 -2.02
N ALA A 85 -18.27 8.19 -2.71
CA ALA A 85 -18.09 6.79 -3.11
C ALA A 85 -17.98 5.85 -1.90
N VAL A 86 -17.21 6.23 -0.87
CA VAL A 86 -17.09 5.46 0.39
C VAL A 86 -18.47 5.26 1.04
N LYS A 87 -19.30 6.32 1.08
CA LYS A 87 -20.67 6.25 1.61
C LYS A 87 -21.56 5.33 0.78
N GLU A 88 -21.55 5.49 -0.54
CA GLU A 88 -22.40 4.74 -1.45
C GLU A 88 -22.04 3.26 -1.55
N MET A 89 -20.75 2.95 -1.37
CA MET A 89 -20.23 1.59 -1.30
C MET A 89 -20.35 0.96 0.10
N GLU A 90 -20.82 1.74 1.08
CA GLU A 90 -20.99 1.30 2.48
C GLU A 90 -19.70 0.71 3.08
N LEU A 91 -18.55 1.31 2.76
CA LEU A 91 -17.26 0.77 3.20
C LEU A 91 -17.05 1.01 4.70
N SER A 92 -16.76 -0.07 5.42
CA SER A 92 -16.39 -0.04 6.83
C SER A 92 -14.90 0.26 7.04
N TYR A 93 -14.08 -0.08 6.04
CA TYR A 93 -12.64 0.16 6.03
C TYR A 93 -12.18 0.66 4.66
N VAL A 94 -11.33 1.69 4.65
CA VAL A 94 -10.79 2.25 3.42
C VAL A 94 -9.30 2.46 3.54
N VAL A 95 -8.56 2.07 2.49
CA VAL A 95 -7.15 2.41 2.35
C VAL A 95 -7.03 3.55 1.33
N ILE A 96 -6.31 4.60 1.68
CA ILE A 96 -5.98 5.70 0.78
C ILE A 96 -4.49 5.60 0.47
N THR A 97 -4.15 5.48 -0.80
CA THR A 97 -2.78 5.53 -1.31
C THR A 97 -2.69 6.52 -2.46
N SER A 98 -1.50 6.88 -2.89
CA SER A 98 -1.29 7.81 -4.00
C SER A 98 -0.17 7.34 -4.91
N VAL A 99 -0.12 7.92 -6.10
CA VAL A 99 1.12 8.00 -6.85
C VAL A 99 2.12 8.91 -6.13
N ASP A 100 3.42 8.78 -6.43
CA ASP A 100 4.38 9.80 -6.03
C ASP A 100 4.16 11.08 -6.85
N ARG A 101 4.25 12.23 -6.17
CA ARG A 101 4.06 13.58 -6.72
C ARG A 101 5.25 14.47 -6.37
N ASP A 102 6.43 14.07 -6.85
CA ASP A 102 7.67 14.86 -6.65
C ASP A 102 7.63 16.23 -7.34
N ASP A 103 6.64 16.48 -8.20
CA ASP A 103 6.35 17.75 -8.84
C ASP A 103 5.66 18.77 -7.91
N LEU A 104 5.12 18.33 -6.77
CA LEU A 104 4.43 19.18 -5.79
C LEU A 104 5.34 19.53 -4.62
N SER A 105 5.25 20.78 -4.13
CA SER A 105 6.05 21.24 -2.98
C SER A 105 5.74 20.52 -1.67
N ASP A 106 4.54 19.95 -1.53
CA ASP A 106 4.11 19.20 -0.35
C ASP A 106 4.03 17.68 -0.59
N PHE A 107 4.50 17.22 -1.76
CA PHE A 107 4.47 15.83 -2.20
C PHE A 107 3.06 15.19 -2.19
N GLY A 108 1.99 16.00 -2.25
CA GLY A 108 0.60 15.53 -2.22
C GLY A 108 0.02 15.28 -0.83
N SER A 109 0.77 15.57 0.24
CA SER A 109 0.32 15.32 1.62
C SER A 109 -0.94 16.10 2.03
N LYS A 110 -1.19 17.29 1.46
CA LYS A 110 -2.44 18.03 1.65
C LYS A 110 -3.65 17.27 1.14
N GLN A 111 -3.51 16.54 0.04
CA GLN A 111 -4.62 15.74 -0.50
C GLN A 111 -4.96 14.57 0.42
N PHE A 112 -3.96 13.86 0.95
CA PHE A 112 -4.19 12.82 1.98
C PHE A 112 -4.97 13.36 3.17
N PHE A 113 -4.59 14.54 3.68
CA PHE A 113 -5.31 15.19 4.78
C PHE A 113 -6.75 15.52 4.41
N ASN A 114 -6.97 16.16 3.26
CA ASN A 114 -8.28 16.58 2.78
C ASN A 114 -9.23 15.40 2.57
N VAL A 115 -8.74 14.32 1.95
CA VAL A 115 -9.50 13.07 1.75
C VAL A 115 -9.91 12.48 3.10
N THR A 116 -8.95 12.36 4.03
CA THR A 116 -9.20 11.81 5.37
C THR A 116 -10.28 12.60 6.11
N LYS A 117 -10.16 13.94 6.13
CA LYS A 117 -11.15 14.80 6.80
C LYS A 117 -12.51 14.74 6.14
N LYS A 118 -12.57 14.63 4.81
CA LYS A 118 -13.85 14.52 4.11
C LYS A 118 -14.55 13.19 4.41
N ILE A 119 -13.81 12.07 4.41
CA ILE A 119 -14.35 10.76 4.78
C ILE A 119 -14.84 10.78 6.24
N GLN A 120 -14.02 11.26 7.19
CA GLN A 120 -14.42 11.37 8.60
C GLN A 120 -15.71 12.19 8.78
N LYS A 121 -15.93 13.24 7.97
CA LYS A 121 -17.14 14.05 8.01
C LYS A 121 -18.38 13.34 7.44
N TYR A 122 -18.22 12.58 6.35
CA TYR A 122 -19.35 11.98 5.62
C TYR A 122 -19.73 10.59 6.13
N THR A 123 -18.74 9.83 6.61
CA THR A 123 -18.84 8.44 7.06
C THR A 123 -18.00 8.26 8.34
N PRO A 124 -18.44 8.79 9.48
CA PRO A 124 -17.63 8.87 10.71
C PRO A 124 -17.24 7.51 11.29
N ASN A 125 -17.96 6.44 10.95
CA ASN A 125 -17.68 5.07 11.42
C ASN A 125 -16.67 4.32 10.53
N THR A 126 -16.30 4.86 9.37
CA THR A 126 -15.35 4.21 8.45
C THR A 126 -13.93 4.37 8.98
N LYS A 127 -13.22 3.25 9.14
CA LYS A 127 -11.79 3.25 9.49
C LYS A 127 -10.95 3.59 8.26
N ILE A 128 -9.96 4.47 8.44
CA ILE A 128 -9.11 4.97 7.34
C ILE A 128 -7.65 4.57 7.60
N GLU A 129 -7.06 3.84 6.65
CA GLU A 129 -5.61 3.57 6.59
C GLU A 129 -4.97 4.43 5.50
N LEU A 130 -3.91 5.15 5.83
CA LEU A 130 -3.14 5.91 4.83
C LEU A 130 -1.86 5.15 4.50
N LEU A 131 -1.76 4.64 3.27
CA LEU A 131 -0.56 4.05 2.69
C LEU A 131 0.18 5.11 1.87
N THR A 132 1.17 5.74 2.47
CA THR A 132 1.79 6.94 1.90
C THR A 132 3.07 6.64 1.11
N PRO A 133 3.41 7.51 0.14
CA PRO A 133 4.78 7.72 -0.31
C PRO A 133 5.74 8.03 0.85
N ASP A 134 7.03 8.11 0.55
CA ASP A 134 8.04 8.58 1.53
C ASP A 134 8.08 10.11 1.68
N PHE A 135 7.40 10.85 0.80
CA PHE A 135 7.42 12.31 0.69
C PHE A 135 8.85 12.90 0.69
N GLN A 136 9.83 12.14 0.19
CA GLN A 136 11.25 12.45 0.30
C GLN A 136 11.73 12.75 1.74
N GLY A 137 11.02 12.28 2.77
CA GLY A 137 11.34 12.54 4.18
C GLY A 137 10.93 13.94 4.65
N HIS A 138 10.12 14.66 3.88
CA HIS A 138 9.70 16.01 4.20
C HIS A 138 8.84 16.05 5.48
N ASN A 139 9.41 16.56 6.57
CA ASN A 139 8.76 16.54 7.89
C ASN A 139 7.37 17.19 7.87
N GLY A 140 7.21 18.35 7.23
CA GLY A 140 5.89 19.01 7.14
C GLY A 140 4.82 18.19 6.42
N ALA A 141 5.22 17.29 5.51
CA ALA A 141 4.30 16.40 4.82
C ALA A 141 3.88 15.24 5.74
N LEU A 142 4.85 14.64 6.45
CA LEU A 142 4.61 13.59 7.44
C LEU A 142 3.70 14.08 8.56
N GLN A 143 4.00 15.24 9.14
CA GLN A 143 3.17 15.83 10.21
C GLN A 143 1.74 16.13 9.74
N ARG A 144 1.56 16.54 8.49
CA ARG A 144 0.23 16.80 7.92
C ARG A 144 -0.60 15.52 7.83
N VAL A 145 -0.01 14.42 7.39
CA VAL A 145 -0.69 13.11 7.32
C VAL A 145 -1.02 12.61 8.75
N ILE A 146 -0.10 12.76 9.70
CA ILE A 146 -0.35 12.42 11.12
C ILE A 146 -1.50 13.25 11.69
N ALA A 147 -1.53 14.56 11.44
CA ALA A 147 -2.58 15.48 11.91
C ALA A 147 -3.97 15.14 11.34
N ALA A 148 -4.05 14.35 10.26
CA ALA A 148 -5.30 13.84 9.75
C ALA A 148 -5.97 12.84 10.73
N ARG A 149 -5.20 12.25 11.65
CA ARG A 149 -5.61 11.22 12.63
C ARG A 149 -6.30 10.02 11.97
N PRO A 150 -5.64 9.33 11.01
CA PRO A 150 -6.19 8.09 10.47
C PRO A 150 -6.20 6.97 11.53
N TYR A 151 -6.94 5.90 11.24
CA TYR A 151 -6.93 4.69 12.07
C TYR A 151 -5.57 3.98 12.01
N LYS A 152 -4.89 4.04 10.87
CA LYS A 152 -3.59 3.39 10.64
C LYS A 152 -2.72 4.20 9.68
N LEU A 153 -1.41 4.20 9.90
CA LEU A 153 -0.41 4.74 8.98
C LEU A 153 0.44 3.61 8.42
N ALA A 154 0.66 3.63 7.11
CA ALA A 154 1.45 2.62 6.43
C ALA A 154 2.46 3.26 5.46
N HIS A 155 3.64 2.67 5.40
CA HIS A 155 4.62 2.95 4.36
C HIS A 155 5.38 1.67 4.03
N ASN A 156 5.41 1.27 2.76
CA ASN A 156 6.01 0.01 2.38
C ASN A 156 7.52 0.14 2.10
N ILE A 157 8.31 -0.67 2.77
CA ILE A 157 9.73 -0.83 2.44
C ILE A 157 9.93 -1.64 1.16
N GLU A 158 8.97 -2.50 0.82
CA GLU A 158 8.84 -3.33 -0.39
C GLU A 158 9.89 -4.43 -0.55
N THR A 159 11.16 -4.17 -0.25
CA THR A 159 12.25 -5.14 -0.41
C THR A 159 13.40 -4.83 0.56
N VAL A 160 14.40 -5.70 0.56
CA VAL A 160 15.60 -5.62 1.41
C VAL A 160 16.56 -4.52 0.94
N GLU A 161 17.43 -4.04 1.83
CA GLU A 161 18.30 -2.89 1.58
C GLU A 161 19.15 -3.02 0.30
N ARG A 162 19.77 -4.18 0.06
CA ARG A 162 20.60 -4.44 -1.13
C ARG A 162 19.82 -4.24 -2.44
N LEU A 163 18.57 -4.69 -2.48
CA LEU A 163 17.72 -4.62 -3.68
C LEU A 163 17.04 -3.27 -3.84
N PHE A 164 17.01 -2.45 -2.80
CA PHE A 164 16.17 -1.26 -2.74
C PHE A 164 16.41 -0.31 -3.93
N LYS A 165 17.67 0.03 -4.23
CA LYS A 165 18.03 0.91 -5.37
C LYS A 165 17.80 0.25 -6.74
N THR A 166 17.83 -1.08 -6.80
CA THR A 166 17.55 -1.82 -8.03
C THR A 166 16.06 -1.79 -8.36
N ILE A 167 15.22 -1.84 -7.33
CA ILE A 167 13.77 -2.01 -7.42
C ILE A 167 13.02 -0.68 -7.39
N LYS A 168 13.42 0.26 -6.52
CA LYS A 168 12.78 1.58 -6.35
C LYS A 168 13.63 2.67 -7.00
N SER A 169 12.98 3.53 -7.79
CA SER A 169 13.66 4.52 -8.65
C SER A 169 14.16 5.76 -7.93
N ALA A 170 13.44 6.27 -6.91
CA ALA A 170 13.83 7.50 -6.19
C ALA A 170 13.66 7.39 -4.66
N GLY A 171 13.70 6.17 -4.11
CA GLY A 171 13.56 5.91 -2.68
C GLY A 171 14.89 5.71 -1.93
N SER A 172 14.82 5.70 -0.59
CA SER A 172 15.91 5.23 0.27
C SER A 172 15.38 4.28 1.34
N TYR A 173 16.06 3.15 1.56
CA TYR A 173 15.70 2.18 2.60
C TYR A 173 15.69 2.84 3.98
N LYS A 174 16.79 3.52 4.33
CA LYS A 174 16.91 4.28 5.58
C LYS A 174 15.85 5.36 5.74
N ARG A 175 15.53 6.09 4.66
CA ARG A 175 14.45 7.09 4.69
C ARG A 175 13.08 6.47 4.93
N SER A 176 12.82 5.33 4.29
CA SER A 176 11.58 4.57 4.48
C SER A 176 11.42 4.15 5.95
N LEU A 177 12.51 3.70 6.59
CA LEU A 177 12.53 3.41 8.03
C LEU A 177 12.29 4.66 8.87
N SER A 178 12.92 5.81 8.56
CA SER A 178 12.67 7.07 9.29
C SER A 178 11.23 7.57 9.17
N VAL A 179 10.58 7.35 8.01
CA VAL A 179 9.13 7.63 7.84
C VAL A 179 8.30 6.76 8.79
N LEU A 180 8.58 5.46 8.82
CA LEU A 180 7.88 4.51 9.70
C LEU A 180 8.10 4.83 11.18
N GLU A 181 9.33 5.18 11.56
CA GLU A 181 9.67 5.62 12.92
C GLU A 181 8.90 6.89 13.32
N THR A 182 8.79 7.86 12.40
CA THR A 182 8.00 9.08 12.61
C THR A 182 6.53 8.76 12.84
N TYR A 183 5.97 7.82 12.07
CA TYR A 183 4.59 7.35 12.25
C TYR A 183 4.42 6.62 13.59
N ALA A 184 5.34 5.73 13.96
CA ALA A 184 5.26 5.01 15.23
C ALA A 184 5.33 5.96 16.44
N LYS A 185 6.21 6.98 16.40
CA LYS A 185 6.31 8.02 17.44
C LYS A 185 5.05 8.87 17.61
N SER A 186 4.16 8.92 16.61
CA SER A 186 2.86 9.61 16.73
C SER A 186 1.84 8.86 17.61
N GLY A 187 2.12 7.60 17.96
CA GLY A 187 1.21 6.72 18.71
C GLY A 187 0.13 6.05 17.84
N ILE A 188 0.06 6.35 16.54
CA ILE A 188 -0.84 5.68 15.60
C ILE A 188 -0.24 4.33 15.20
N LYS A 189 -1.09 3.30 15.01
CA LYS A 189 -0.66 1.99 14.53
C LYS A 189 0.09 2.12 13.20
N THR A 190 1.34 1.64 13.17
CA THR A 190 2.20 1.69 11.99
C THR A 190 2.32 0.33 11.33
N LYS A 191 2.25 0.32 9.99
CA LYS A 191 2.31 -0.87 9.14
C LYS A 191 3.32 -0.73 8.00
N SER A 192 3.91 -1.84 7.60
CA SER A 192 4.73 -1.92 6.39
C SER A 192 4.45 -3.22 5.62
N SER A 193 5.14 -3.38 4.49
CA SER A 193 5.02 -4.53 3.60
C SER A 193 6.36 -4.87 2.98
N VAL A 194 6.59 -6.17 2.80
CA VAL A 194 7.71 -6.74 2.05
C VAL A 194 7.18 -7.68 0.98
N MET A 195 7.69 -7.53 -0.24
CA MET A 195 7.48 -8.49 -1.31
C MET A 195 8.65 -9.46 -1.37
N VAL A 196 8.35 -10.75 -1.43
CA VAL A 196 9.34 -11.82 -1.62
C VAL A 196 9.35 -12.31 -3.07
N GLY A 197 10.47 -12.87 -3.49
CA GLY A 197 10.69 -13.36 -4.85
C GLY A 197 11.38 -12.36 -5.78
N LEU A 198 11.97 -11.29 -5.23
CA LEU A 198 12.75 -10.27 -5.95
C LEU A 198 14.25 -10.60 -5.98
N GLY A 199 14.69 -11.68 -5.34
CA GLY A 199 16.11 -12.09 -5.26
C GLY A 199 16.77 -11.78 -3.92
N GLU A 200 15.95 -11.49 -2.92
CA GLU A 200 16.33 -11.39 -1.53
C GLU A 200 16.67 -12.78 -0.95
N THR A 201 17.61 -12.80 -0.02
CA THR A 201 17.90 -13.98 0.80
C THR A 201 17.10 -13.94 2.10
N LYS A 202 16.97 -15.09 2.76
CA LYS A 202 16.31 -15.18 4.08
C LYS A 202 17.00 -14.28 5.12
N GLN A 203 18.34 -14.27 5.16
CA GLN A 203 19.10 -13.44 6.10
C GLN A 203 18.81 -11.95 5.91
N GLU A 204 18.71 -11.48 4.66
CA GLU A 204 18.34 -10.10 4.37
C GLU A 204 16.89 -9.77 4.79
N LEU A 205 15.97 -10.72 4.62
CA LEU A 205 14.59 -10.57 5.13
C LEU A 205 14.57 -10.45 6.66
N LEU A 206 15.36 -11.25 7.37
CA LEU A 206 15.44 -11.18 8.83
C LEU A 206 15.99 -9.83 9.30
N GLN A 207 17.04 -9.32 8.63
CA GLN A 207 17.52 -7.97 8.88
C GLN A 207 16.42 -6.93 8.66
N SER A 208 15.67 -7.02 7.55
CA SER A 208 14.54 -6.11 7.33
C SER A 208 13.45 -6.22 8.39
N PHE A 209 13.16 -7.41 8.90
CA PHE A 209 12.17 -7.56 9.97
C PHE A 209 12.64 -6.90 11.27
N GLN A 210 13.92 -7.08 11.62
CA GLN A 210 14.53 -6.40 12.76
C GLN A 210 14.49 -4.87 12.59
N ASP A 211 14.86 -4.36 11.42
CA ASP A 211 14.85 -2.92 11.14
C ASP A 211 13.44 -2.32 11.26
N LEU A 212 12.44 -3.03 10.72
CA LEU A 212 11.03 -2.61 10.80
C LEU A 212 10.53 -2.62 12.24
N ALA A 213 10.87 -3.66 13.02
CA ALA A 213 10.52 -3.72 14.43
C ALA A 213 11.17 -2.59 15.23
N ASN A 214 12.46 -2.31 14.99
CA ASN A 214 13.19 -1.19 15.59
C ASN A 214 12.58 0.18 15.22
N ALA A 215 12.05 0.32 14.00
CA ALA A 215 11.30 1.50 13.56
C ALA A 215 9.87 1.58 14.17
N GLY A 216 9.47 0.65 15.03
CA GLY A 216 8.17 0.64 15.69
C GLY A 216 7.02 0.16 14.81
N VAL A 217 7.30 -0.58 13.73
CA VAL A 217 6.27 -1.20 12.90
C VAL A 217 5.58 -2.31 13.70
N SER A 218 4.26 -2.20 13.83
CA SER A 218 3.46 -3.17 14.59
C SER A 218 2.77 -4.21 13.71
N GLN A 219 2.65 -3.92 12.41
CA GLN A 219 1.97 -4.79 11.44
C GLN A 219 2.80 -4.95 10.18
N LEU A 220 2.96 -6.18 9.71
CA LEU A 220 3.72 -6.49 8.51
C LEU A 220 2.92 -7.40 7.57
N THR A 221 2.91 -7.06 6.29
CA THR A 221 2.45 -7.97 5.24
C THR A 221 3.63 -8.53 4.44
N ILE A 222 3.65 -9.84 4.22
CA ILE A 222 4.65 -10.54 3.43
C ILE A 222 3.93 -11.21 2.25
N GLY A 223 4.21 -10.78 1.03
CA GLY A 223 3.49 -11.23 -0.15
C GLY A 223 4.39 -11.61 -1.32
N GLN A 224 3.93 -12.50 -2.20
CA GLN A 224 4.66 -12.83 -3.42
C GLN A 224 4.69 -11.62 -4.36
N TYR A 225 5.89 -11.25 -4.83
CA TYR A 225 6.01 -10.41 -6.00
C TYR A 225 5.44 -11.14 -7.22
N LEU A 226 4.40 -10.57 -7.81
CA LEU A 226 3.82 -11.02 -9.08
C LEU A 226 4.15 -9.99 -10.15
N GLN A 227 4.96 -10.39 -11.12
CA GLN A 227 5.40 -9.53 -12.22
C GLN A 227 4.20 -9.03 -13.03
N PRO A 228 3.95 -7.71 -13.10
CA PRO A 228 2.78 -7.16 -13.81
C PRO A 228 2.86 -7.30 -15.34
N SER A 229 4.05 -7.14 -15.91
CA SER A 229 4.32 -7.27 -17.34
C SER A 229 5.75 -7.76 -17.59
N PRO A 230 6.09 -8.28 -18.80
CA PRO A 230 7.44 -8.73 -19.12
C PRO A 230 8.53 -7.66 -19.00
N THR A 231 8.17 -6.37 -19.01
CA THR A 231 9.14 -5.27 -18.88
C THR A 231 9.41 -4.87 -17.42
N ASN A 232 8.59 -5.37 -16.49
CA ASN A 232 8.83 -5.22 -15.06
C ASN A 232 9.92 -6.19 -14.59
N TYR A 233 10.45 -5.96 -13.38
CA TYR A 233 11.48 -6.82 -12.79
C TYR A 233 11.05 -8.30 -12.81
N SER A 234 11.97 -9.21 -13.12
CA SER A 234 11.65 -10.64 -13.22
C SER A 234 11.52 -11.29 -11.84
N VAL A 235 10.56 -12.20 -11.68
CA VAL A 235 10.44 -13.02 -10.47
C VAL A 235 11.65 -13.95 -10.37
N GLN A 236 12.36 -13.92 -9.24
CA GLN A 236 13.54 -14.76 -8.97
C GLN A 236 13.18 -16.06 -8.25
N LYS A 237 12.14 -16.04 -7.42
CA LYS A 237 11.68 -17.19 -6.62
C LYS A 237 10.18 -17.11 -6.36
N TYR A 238 9.51 -18.25 -6.43
CA TYR A 238 8.17 -18.42 -5.84
C TYR A 238 8.31 -19.16 -4.52
N TYR A 239 7.83 -18.54 -3.44
CA TYR A 239 7.89 -19.11 -2.10
C TYR A 239 6.76 -20.13 -1.90
N THR A 240 7.06 -21.18 -1.14
CA THR A 240 6.10 -22.20 -0.70
C THR A 240 5.30 -21.72 0.51
N GLN A 241 4.16 -22.36 0.81
CA GLN A 241 3.36 -22.03 1.99
C GLN A 241 4.17 -22.18 3.28
N ALA A 242 4.96 -23.25 3.42
CA ALA A 242 5.82 -23.47 4.58
C ALA A 242 6.85 -22.33 4.78
N GLU A 243 7.41 -21.79 3.70
CA GLU A 243 8.31 -20.63 3.81
C GLU A 243 7.57 -19.35 4.20
N TYR A 244 6.33 -19.14 3.76
CA TYR A 244 5.51 -18.02 4.23
C TYR A 244 5.19 -18.12 5.72
N ASP A 245 4.87 -19.32 6.20
CA ASP A 245 4.58 -19.58 7.60
C ASP A 245 5.83 -19.36 8.47
N GLU A 246 6.99 -19.84 8.00
CA GLU A 246 8.27 -19.62 8.66
C GLU A 246 8.64 -18.12 8.72
N LEU A 247 8.53 -17.39 7.61
CA LEU A 247 8.80 -15.95 7.60
C LEU A 247 7.85 -15.18 8.53
N ALA A 248 6.59 -15.60 8.63
CA ALA A 248 5.63 -14.99 9.53
C ALA A 248 6.00 -15.20 11.00
N GLN A 249 6.46 -16.40 11.36
CA GLN A 249 6.95 -16.70 12.69
C GLN A 249 8.19 -15.86 13.02
N LEU A 250 9.18 -15.87 12.14
CA LEU A 250 10.43 -15.12 12.35
C LEU A 250 10.18 -13.61 12.50
N ALA A 251 9.32 -13.02 11.68
CA ALA A 251 8.96 -11.60 11.82
C ALA A 251 8.32 -11.28 13.20
N LYS A 252 7.53 -12.20 13.76
CA LYS A 252 6.97 -12.05 15.11
C LYS A 252 8.05 -12.16 16.19
N GLU A 253 9.02 -13.06 16.03
CA GLU A 253 10.16 -13.21 16.94
C GLU A 253 11.01 -11.93 17.02
N TYR A 254 11.10 -11.16 15.94
CA TYR A 254 11.73 -9.83 15.93
C TYR A 254 10.88 -8.70 16.53
N GLY A 255 9.64 -8.98 16.97
CA GLY A 255 8.79 -8.03 17.68
C GLY A 255 7.63 -7.45 16.88
N ILE A 256 7.39 -7.90 15.65
CA ILE A 256 6.20 -7.49 14.89
C ILE A 256 4.94 -8.16 15.46
N LYS A 257 3.98 -7.38 15.93
CA LYS A 257 2.78 -7.89 16.64
C LYS A 257 1.83 -8.67 15.73
N HIS A 258 1.57 -8.17 14.52
CA HIS A 258 0.67 -8.80 13.56
C HIS A 258 1.38 -9.01 12.23
N VAL A 259 1.39 -10.24 11.76
CA VAL A 259 1.99 -10.60 10.47
C VAL A 259 0.96 -11.35 9.64
N VAL A 260 0.73 -10.87 8.42
CA VAL A 260 -0.06 -11.55 7.40
C VAL A 260 0.89 -11.95 6.28
N SER A 261 1.01 -13.24 6.02
CA SER A 261 2.01 -13.80 5.11
C SER A 261 1.35 -14.78 4.16
N GLY A 262 1.64 -14.67 2.87
CA GLY A 262 1.09 -15.60 1.90
C GLY A 262 1.16 -15.11 0.47
N ILE A 263 0.88 -16.02 -0.46
CA ILE A 263 1.15 -15.81 -1.89
C ILE A 263 0.34 -14.68 -2.52
N LEU A 264 -0.92 -14.51 -2.12
CA LEU A 264 -1.79 -13.43 -2.61
C LEU A 264 -1.84 -12.23 -1.67
N VAL A 265 -1.06 -12.22 -0.59
CA VAL A 265 -1.07 -11.11 0.35
C VAL A 265 -0.57 -9.84 -0.35
N ARG A 266 -1.28 -8.75 -0.05
CA ARG A 266 -0.99 -7.39 -0.49
C ARG A 266 -1.08 -6.49 0.72
N SER A 267 -0.46 -5.31 0.64
CA SER A 267 -0.46 -4.36 1.76
C SER A 267 -1.87 -4.01 2.23
N SER A 268 -2.87 -3.96 1.35
CA SER A 268 -4.28 -3.72 1.74
C SER A 268 -5.14 -4.97 1.94
N TYR A 269 -4.58 -6.18 1.78
CA TYR A 269 -5.35 -7.42 1.94
C TYR A 269 -5.61 -7.71 3.41
N TYR A 270 -6.88 -7.95 3.75
CA TYR A 270 -7.39 -8.17 5.12
C TYR A 270 -7.06 -7.05 6.12
N ALA A 271 -6.73 -5.84 5.65
CA ALA A 271 -6.31 -4.72 6.48
C ALA A 271 -7.32 -4.33 7.58
N GLU A 272 -8.59 -4.69 7.39
CA GLU A 272 -9.70 -4.47 8.32
C GLU A 272 -9.70 -5.39 9.55
N ILE A 273 -9.01 -6.54 9.48
CA ILE A 273 -9.07 -7.58 10.52
C ILE A 273 -8.11 -7.30 11.69
N TYR A 274 -7.05 -6.52 11.48
CA TYR A 274 -5.95 -6.32 12.45
C TYR A 274 -5.56 -4.84 12.63
#